data_AF-A0A2A2KNM0-F1
#
_entry.id   AF-A0A2A2KNM0-F1
#
_cell.length_a   1.000
_cell.length_b   1.000
_cell.length_c   1.000
_cell.angle_alpha   90.00
_cell.angle_beta   90.00
_cell.angle_gamma   90.00
#
_symmetry.space_group_name_H-M   'P 1'
#
loop_
_entity.id
_entity.type
_entity.pdbx_description
1 polymer ?
#
loop_
_entity_poly.entity_id
_entity_poly.type
_entity_poly.pdbx_seq_one_letter_code
_entity_poly.pdbx_strand_id
1 'polypeptide(L)'
;MRRFNEVQCWVTTEVLLSLPAKRINTLKKFIKIAIHAKENRDLMSLFAITLGLSNIAVSRLSSLWEKIPTKLRRQFAEFESLLDPSRNHRSYRALVAKLKAPCISFIPLLLKDLTFIHEGNKTNYNGLVNFEKMVYHFEKFLQS
;
A
#
# COMPACT_ATOMS: atom_id res chain seq x y z
N MET A 1 10.28 4.86 1.82
CA MET A 1 9.34 5.96 1.50
C MET A 1 9.57 6.57 0.12
N ARG A 2 10.77 7.06 -0.22
CA ARG A 2 11.05 7.69 -1.54
C ARG A 2 10.58 6.85 -2.73
N ARG A 3 10.99 5.57 -2.81
CA ARG A 3 10.59 4.66 -3.90
C ARG A 3 9.07 4.48 -4.03
N PHE A 4 8.34 4.44 -2.90
CA PHE A 4 6.88 4.33 -2.90
C PHE A 4 6.25 5.53 -3.60
N ASN A 5 6.65 6.73 -3.19
CA ASN A 5 6.16 7.98 -3.75
C ASN A 5 6.54 8.10 -5.22
N GLU A 6 7.77 7.71 -5.59
CA GLU A 6 8.22 7.69 -6.98
C GLU A 6 7.34 6.79 -7.86
N VAL A 7 7.05 5.55 -7.42
CA VAL A 7 6.17 4.63 -8.17
C VAL A 7 4.75 5.15 -8.24
N GLN A 8 4.21 5.66 -7.13
CA GLN A 8 2.87 6.24 -7.09
C GLN A 8 2.74 7.41 -8.06
N CYS A 9 3.66 8.37 -8.02
CA CYS A 9 3.69 9.51 -8.94
C CYS A 9 3.91 9.07 -10.39
N TRP A 10 4.80 8.11 -10.62
CA TRP A 10 5.05 7.55 -11.95
C TRP A 10 3.78 6.97 -12.58
N VAL A 11 3.02 6.17 -11.83
CA VAL A 11 1.74 5.61 -12.29
C VAL A 11 0.76 6.71 -12.69
N THR A 12 0.59 7.72 -11.83
CA THR A 12 -0.27 8.88 -12.13
C THR A 12 0.21 9.61 -13.39
N THR A 13 1.51 9.92 -13.49
CA THR A 13 2.11 10.63 -14.62
C THR A 13 1.93 9.87 -15.94
N GLU A 14 2.24 8.57 -15.98
CA GLU A 14 2.13 7.76 -17.19
C GLU A 14 0.71 7.70 -17.72
N VAL A 15 -0.30 7.56 -16.83
CA VAL A 15 -1.70 7.56 -17.26
C VAL A 15 -2.11 8.92 -17.83
N LEU A 16 -1.72 10.02 -17.18
CA LEU A 16 -2.12 11.37 -17.60
C LEU A 16 -1.43 11.79 -18.91
N LEU A 17 -0.13 11.52 -19.05
CA LEU A 17 0.66 11.89 -20.23
C LEU A 17 0.52 10.92 -21.41
N SER A 18 -0.07 9.73 -21.19
CA SER A 18 -0.41 8.83 -22.30
C SER A 18 -1.32 9.51 -23.31
N LEU A 19 -1.04 9.28 -24.61
CA LEU A 19 -1.95 9.68 -25.69
C LEU A 19 -3.35 9.12 -25.44
N PRO A 20 -4.44 9.86 -25.76
CA PRO A 20 -5.81 9.41 -25.50
C PRO A 20 -6.11 7.99 -26.00
N ALA A 21 -5.61 7.62 -27.18
CA ALA A 21 -5.78 6.29 -27.78
C ALA A 21 -5.08 5.16 -27.01
N LYS A 22 -3.99 5.45 -26.29
CA LYS A 22 -3.18 4.47 -25.54
C LYS A 22 -3.53 4.42 -24.05
N ARG A 23 -4.11 5.51 -23.51
CA ARG A 23 -4.36 5.69 -22.07
C ARG A 23 -5.13 4.55 -21.42
N ILE A 24 -6.12 3.98 -22.12
CA ILE A 24 -6.88 2.83 -21.62
C ILE A 24 -5.99 1.59 -21.41
N ASN A 25 -5.05 1.36 -22.31
CA ASN A 25 -4.13 0.23 -22.24
C ASN A 25 -3.09 0.45 -21.13
N THR A 26 -2.62 1.69 -20.94
CA THR A 26 -1.76 2.09 -19.82
C THR A 26 -2.44 1.79 -18.48
N LEU A 27 -3.69 2.24 -18.30
CA LEU A 27 -4.45 2.00 -17.06
C LEU A 27 -4.69 0.50 -16.82
N LYS A 28 -5.12 -0.25 -17.85
CA LYS A 28 -5.29 -1.71 -17.77
C LYS A 28 -3.99 -2.41 -17.38
N LYS A 29 -2.85 -1.96 -17.94
CA LYS A 29 -1.53 -2.53 -17.65
C LYS A 29 -1.14 -2.33 -16.19
N PHE A 30 -1.37 -1.15 -15.62
CA PHE A 30 -1.09 -0.92 -14.20
C PHE A 30 -1.94 -1.79 -13.28
N ILE A 31 -3.24 -1.98 -13.56
CA ILE A 31 -4.07 -2.92 -12.79
C ILE A 31 -3.50 -4.35 -12.86
N LYS A 32 -3.06 -4.79 -14.04
CA LYS A 32 -2.41 -6.11 -14.20
C LYS A 32 -1.09 -6.22 -13.44
N ILE A 33 -0.27 -5.17 -13.45
CA ILE A 33 0.98 -5.13 -12.66
C ILE A 33 0.66 -5.21 -11.16
N ALA A 34 -0.36 -4.51 -10.68
CA ALA A 34 -0.82 -4.58 -9.29
C ALA A 34 -1.29 -5.99 -8.91
N ILE A 35 -2.05 -6.67 -9.79
CA ILE A 35 -2.42 -8.09 -9.60
C ILE A 35 -1.16 -8.95 -9.42
N HIS A 36 -0.18 -8.79 -10.30
CA HIS A 36 1.07 -9.56 -10.23
C HIS A 36 1.91 -9.22 -8.98
N ALA A 37 1.92 -7.96 -8.55
CA ALA A 37 2.56 -7.55 -7.31
C ALA A 37 1.91 -8.25 -6.10
N LYS A 38 0.57 -8.34 -6.06
CA LYS A 38 -0.15 -9.10 -5.03
C LYS A 38 0.21 -10.58 -5.04
N GLU A 39 0.24 -11.20 -6.22
CA GLU A 39 0.62 -12.63 -6.39
C GLU A 39 2.05 -12.91 -5.88
N ASN A 40 2.96 -11.96 -6.12
CA ASN A 40 4.35 -12.01 -5.66
C ASN A 40 4.54 -11.53 -4.21
N ARG A 41 3.45 -11.21 -3.49
CA ARG A 41 3.49 -10.69 -2.10
C ARG A 41 4.32 -9.41 -1.96
N ASP A 42 4.41 -8.62 -3.04
CA ASP A 42 4.99 -7.28 -3.07
C ASP A 42 3.90 -6.26 -2.78
N LEU A 43 3.60 -6.06 -1.49
CA LEU A 43 2.57 -5.13 -1.04
C LEU A 43 2.99 -3.67 -1.25
N MET A 44 4.29 -3.39 -1.28
CA MET A 44 4.81 -2.06 -1.59
C MET A 44 4.42 -1.60 -2.98
N SER A 45 4.71 -2.40 -4.00
CA SER A 45 4.37 -2.09 -5.39
C SER A 45 2.86 -2.12 -5.62
N LEU A 46 2.15 -3.10 -5.02
CA LEU A 46 0.69 -3.18 -5.08
C LEU A 46 0.04 -1.87 -4.64
N PHE A 47 0.40 -1.35 -3.47
CA PHE A 47 -0.24 -0.17 -2.93
C PHE A 47 0.28 1.13 -3.54
N ALA A 48 1.53 1.18 -3.99
CA ALA A 48 2.03 2.34 -4.74
C ALA A 48 1.23 2.53 -6.04
N ILE A 49 0.99 1.43 -6.77
CA ILE A 49 0.18 1.46 -8.00
C ILE A 49 -1.28 1.76 -7.68
N THR A 50 -1.84 1.11 -6.65
CA THR A 50 -3.24 1.34 -6.23
C THR A 50 -3.47 2.82 -5.92
N LEU A 51 -2.65 3.42 -5.05
CA LEU A 51 -2.77 4.84 -4.72
C LEU A 51 -2.46 5.78 -5.89
N GLY A 52 -1.60 5.37 -6.83
CA GLY A 52 -1.31 6.13 -8.05
C GLY A 52 -2.53 6.19 -8.98
N LEU A 53 -3.30 5.10 -9.08
CA LEU A 53 -4.54 5.03 -9.86
C LEU A 53 -5.74 5.65 -9.14
N SER A 54 -5.81 5.56 -7.80
CA SER A 54 -6.86 6.20 -6.99
C SER A 54 -6.67 7.72 -6.86
N ASN A 55 -5.50 8.25 -7.25
CA ASN A 55 -5.26 9.69 -7.29
C ASN A 55 -6.40 10.40 -8.06
N ILE A 56 -6.92 11.50 -7.50
CA ILE A 56 -8.07 12.25 -8.03
C ILE A 56 -7.89 12.62 -9.51
N ALA A 57 -6.66 12.92 -9.95
CA ALA A 57 -6.38 13.25 -11.34
C ALA A 57 -6.67 12.09 -12.31
N VAL A 58 -6.52 10.84 -11.86
CA VAL A 58 -6.78 9.61 -12.63
C VAL A 58 -8.18 9.06 -12.36
N SER A 59 -8.62 9.00 -11.10
CA SER A 59 -9.91 8.43 -10.72
C SER A 59 -11.10 9.23 -11.28
N ARG A 60 -10.95 10.54 -11.50
CA ARG A 60 -11.97 11.38 -12.16
C ARG A 60 -12.23 11.07 -13.63
N LEU A 61 -11.38 10.28 -14.29
CA LEU A 61 -11.53 9.93 -15.72
C LEU A 61 -12.61 8.85 -15.92
N SER A 62 -13.85 9.12 -15.53
CA SER A 62 -14.97 8.17 -15.49
C SER A 62 -15.16 7.39 -16.79
N SER A 63 -15.15 8.10 -17.94
CA SER A 63 -15.29 7.50 -19.28
C SER A 63 -14.17 6.52 -19.65
N LEU A 64 -13.00 6.64 -19.02
CA LEU A 64 -11.89 5.69 -19.17
C LEU A 64 -12.13 4.45 -18.31
N TRP A 65 -12.52 4.66 -17.05
CA TRP A 65 -12.81 3.59 -16.09
C TRP A 65 -13.99 2.71 -16.53
N GLU A 66 -15.03 3.29 -17.12
CA GLU A 66 -16.17 2.55 -17.69
C GLU A 66 -15.75 1.53 -18.76
N LYS A 67 -14.71 1.83 -19.54
CA LYS A 67 -14.18 0.96 -20.60
C LYS A 67 -13.26 -0.15 -20.06
N ILE A 68 -12.98 -0.17 -18.76
CA ILE A 68 -12.20 -1.23 -18.12
C ILE A 68 -13.11 -2.43 -17.84
N PRO A 69 -12.69 -3.66 -18.23
CA PRO A 69 -13.44 -4.87 -17.94
C PRO A 69 -13.84 -4.95 -16.48
N THR A 70 -15.11 -5.28 -16.20
CA THR A 70 -15.67 -5.33 -14.85
C THR A 70 -14.87 -6.22 -13.91
N LYS A 71 -14.31 -7.33 -14.42
CA LYS A 71 -13.40 -8.20 -13.65
C LYS A 71 -12.19 -7.45 -13.10
N LEU A 72 -11.50 -6.66 -13.93
CA LEU A 72 -10.33 -5.88 -13.53
C LEU A 72 -10.73 -4.74 -12.57
N ARG A 73 -11.87 -4.08 -12.82
CA ARG A 73 -12.40 -3.06 -11.89
C ARG A 73 -12.68 -3.63 -10.51
N ARG A 74 -13.28 -4.83 -10.43
CA ARG A 74 -13.54 -5.50 -9.16
C ARG A 74 -12.25 -5.86 -8.41
N GLN A 75 -11.23 -6.36 -9.13
CA GLN A 75 -9.92 -6.64 -8.53
C GLN A 75 -9.25 -5.36 -8.01
N PHE A 76 -9.34 -4.26 -8.77
CA PHE A 76 -8.82 -2.97 -8.32
C PHE A 76 -9.53 -2.47 -7.06
N ALA A 77 -10.86 -2.53 -7.02
CA ALA A 77 -11.64 -2.15 -5.83
C ALA A 77 -11.31 -3.01 -4.59
N GLU A 78 -11.01 -4.30 -4.79
CA GLU A 78 -10.49 -5.16 -3.72
C GLU A 78 -9.17 -4.60 -3.17
N PHE A 79 -8.26 -4.15 -4.04
CA PHE A 79 -6.98 -3.56 -3.61
C PHE A 79 -7.17 -2.26 -2.84
N GLU A 80 -8.11 -1.41 -3.26
CA GLU A 80 -8.47 -0.20 -2.52
C GLU A 80 -9.03 -0.54 -1.13
N SER A 81 -9.91 -1.54 -1.03
CA SER A 81 -10.49 -1.97 0.26
C SER A 81 -9.45 -2.50 1.26
N LEU A 82 -8.30 -2.99 0.78
CA LEU A 82 -7.21 -3.42 1.66
C LEU A 82 -6.55 -2.24 2.38
N LEU A 83 -6.64 -1.03 1.83
CA LEU A 83 -6.09 0.21 2.40
C LEU A 83 -7.05 0.92 3.36
N ASP A 84 -8.26 0.40 3.57
CA ASP A 84 -9.24 0.96 4.50
C ASP A 84 -8.61 1.19 5.90
N PRO A 85 -8.56 2.44 6.41
CA PRO A 85 -7.97 2.76 7.71
C PRO A 85 -8.79 2.25 8.89
N SER A 86 -10.04 1.81 8.66
CA SER A 86 -10.96 1.36 9.70
C SER A 86 -10.36 0.28 10.60
N ARG A 87 -10.61 0.41 11.90
CA ARG A 87 -10.12 -0.50 12.94
C ARG A 87 -8.61 -0.75 12.83
N ASN A 88 -7.85 0.32 12.59
CA ASN A 88 -6.40 0.32 12.43
C ASN A 88 -5.90 -0.57 11.27
N HIS A 89 -6.45 -0.35 10.08
CA HIS A 89 -6.11 -1.10 8.86
C HIS A 89 -6.33 -2.62 9.00
N ARG A 90 -7.48 -3.01 9.56
CA ARG A 90 -7.80 -4.43 9.84
C ARG A 90 -7.67 -5.32 8.60
N SER A 91 -8.14 -4.85 7.44
CA SER A 91 -8.11 -5.61 6.18
C SER A 91 -6.67 -5.91 5.74
N TYR A 92 -5.80 -4.89 5.73
CA TYR A 92 -4.37 -5.08 5.47
C TYR A 92 -3.72 -6.02 6.48
N ARG A 93 -3.98 -5.83 7.79
CA ARG A 93 -3.35 -6.67 8.82
C ARG A 93 -3.78 -8.13 8.71
N ALA A 94 -5.04 -8.39 8.39
CA ALA A 94 -5.55 -9.74 8.15
C ALA A 94 -4.94 -10.39 6.89
N LEU A 95 -4.59 -9.60 5.87
CA LEU A 95 -3.83 -10.08 4.72
C LEU A 95 -2.41 -10.48 5.13
N VAL A 96 -1.67 -9.57 5.77
CA VAL A 96 -0.27 -9.81 6.18
C VAL A 96 -0.14 -11.01 7.12
N ALA A 97 -1.06 -11.17 8.07
CA ALA A 97 -1.05 -12.31 9.00
C ALA A 97 -1.15 -13.69 8.31
N LYS A 98 -1.62 -13.73 7.06
CA LYS A 98 -1.72 -14.97 6.26
C LYS A 98 -0.55 -15.14 5.28
N LEU A 99 0.24 -14.10 5.06
CA LEU A 99 1.39 -14.17 4.16
C LEU A 99 2.52 -14.94 4.82
N LYS A 100 3.19 -15.78 4.03
CA LYS A 100 4.44 -16.41 4.42
C LYS A 100 5.60 -15.66 3.76
N ALA A 101 6.76 -15.65 4.41
CA ALA A 101 7.99 -15.18 3.79
C ALA A 101 8.31 -15.98 2.50
N PRO A 102 8.98 -15.37 1.52
CA PRO A 102 9.35 -13.95 1.44
C PRO A 102 8.16 -13.06 1.05
N CYS A 103 8.08 -11.85 1.61
CA CYS A 103 7.13 -10.81 1.22
C CYS A 103 7.73 -9.41 1.41
N ILE A 104 7.18 -8.40 0.72
CA ILE A 104 7.55 -7.00 0.91
C ILE A 104 6.34 -6.28 1.51
N SER A 105 6.42 -5.91 2.78
CA SER A 105 5.34 -5.28 3.54
C SER A 105 5.15 -3.80 3.23
N PHE A 106 3.95 -3.27 3.47
CA PHE A 106 3.63 -1.85 3.31
C PHE A 106 4.29 -1.00 4.41
N ILE A 107 5.51 -0.53 4.12
CA ILE A 107 6.39 0.21 5.03
C ILE A 107 5.72 1.43 5.69
N PRO A 108 4.87 2.24 5.04
CA PRO A 108 4.21 3.36 5.71
C PRO A 108 3.43 2.96 6.97
N LEU A 109 2.75 1.81 6.97
CA LEU A 109 2.02 1.34 8.15
C LEU A 109 2.95 0.78 9.23
N LEU A 110 4.05 0.14 8.83
CA LEU A 110 5.09 -0.30 9.77
C LEU A 110 5.73 0.90 10.49
N LEU A 111 6.08 1.95 9.75
CA LEU A 111 6.62 3.18 10.31
C LEU A 111 5.62 3.85 11.24
N LYS A 112 4.34 3.92 10.86
CA LYS A 112 3.27 4.40 11.75
C LYS A 112 3.27 3.62 13.07
N ASP A 113 3.27 2.29 13.03
CA ASP A 113 3.28 1.46 14.25
C ASP A 113 4.51 1.74 15.13
N LEU A 114 5.71 1.86 14.53
CA LEU A 114 6.94 2.17 15.24
C LEU A 114 6.92 3.57 15.87
N THR A 115 6.38 4.56 15.17
CA THR A 115 6.19 5.92 15.71
C THR A 115 5.26 5.90 16.93
N PHE A 116 4.11 5.23 16.84
CA PHE A 116 3.17 5.13 17.98
C PHE A 116 3.78 4.40 19.18
N ILE A 117 4.56 3.34 18.97
CA ILE A 117 5.29 2.67 20.07
C ILE A 117 6.32 3.63 20.68
N HIS A 118 7.05 4.38 19.84
CA HIS A 118 8.07 5.28 20.30
C HIS A 118 7.51 6.44 21.13
N GLU A 119 6.45 7.07 20.65
CA GLU A 119 5.83 8.25 21.27
C GLU A 119 4.93 7.86 22.45
N GLY A 120 4.24 6.72 22.37
CA GLY A 120 3.31 6.26 23.40
C GLY A 120 3.98 5.67 24.64
N ASN A 121 5.27 5.31 24.57
CA ASN A 121 5.99 4.68 25.67
C ASN A 121 7.27 5.44 26.02
N LYS A 122 7.47 5.78 27.30
CA LYS A 122 8.73 6.40 27.73
C LYS A 122 9.89 5.42 27.57
N THR A 123 11.03 5.93 27.11
CA THR A 123 12.27 5.15 26.96
C THR A 123 12.90 4.82 28.31
N ASN A 124 12.74 5.69 29.32
CA ASN A 124 13.29 5.50 30.65
C ASN A 124 12.24 5.77 31.73
N TYR A 125 12.28 4.99 32.81
CA TYR A 125 11.55 5.22 34.05
C TYR A 125 12.55 5.27 35.21
N ASN A 126 12.53 6.35 36.00
CA ASN A 126 13.42 6.53 37.15
C ASN A 126 14.92 6.31 36.83
N GLY A 127 15.36 6.74 35.64
CA GLY A 127 16.74 6.56 35.17
C GLY A 127 17.09 5.17 34.62
N LEU A 128 16.14 4.21 34.65
CA LEU A 128 16.30 2.86 34.11
C LEU A 128 15.64 2.73 32.74
N VAL A 129 16.22 1.90 31.87
CA VAL A 129 15.68 1.62 30.53
C VAL A 129 14.38 0.84 30.62
N ASN A 130 13.35 1.28 29.90
CA ASN A 130 12.10 0.56 29.73
C ASN A 130 12.25 -0.57 28.69
N PHE A 131 12.53 -1.78 29.15
CA PHE A 131 12.68 -2.95 28.27
C PHE A 131 11.35 -3.39 27.62
N GLU A 132 10.20 -3.09 28.20
CA GLU A 132 8.90 -3.40 27.59
C GLU A 132 8.75 -2.69 26.24
N LYS A 133 9.12 -1.41 26.18
CA LYS A 133 9.17 -0.64 24.91
C LYS A 133 10.10 -1.29 23.89
N MET A 134 11.25 -1.80 24.34
CA MET A 134 12.23 -2.44 23.44
C MET A 134 11.69 -3.74 22.85
N VAL A 135 10.98 -4.54 23.66
CA VAL A 135 10.29 -5.76 23.18
C VAL A 135 9.25 -5.40 22.12
N TYR A 136 8.42 -4.38 22.33
CA TYR A 136 7.43 -3.95 21.33
C TYR A 136 8.06 -3.55 19.99
N HIS A 137 9.19 -2.84 20.00
CA HIS A 137 9.92 -2.50 18.78
C HIS A 137 10.45 -3.75 18.07
N PHE A 138 10.98 -4.71 18.81
CA PHE A 138 11.54 -5.95 18.27
C PHE A 138 10.46 -6.85 17.65
N GLU A 139 9.34 -7.06 18.36
CA GLU A 139 8.22 -7.86 17.86
C GLU A 139 7.63 -7.30 16.56
N LYS A 140 7.57 -5.96 16.43
CA LYS A 140 7.11 -5.34 15.18
C LYS A 140 8.03 -5.61 14.00
N PHE A 141 9.33 -5.69 14.22
CA PHE A 141 10.29 -6.04 13.18
C PHE A 141 10.16 -7.51 12.75
N LEU A 142 9.91 -8.42 13.70
CA LEU A 142 9.70 -9.84 13.39
C LEU A 142 8.40 -10.14 12.62
N GLN A 143 7.40 -9.27 12.76
CA GLN A 143 6.10 -9.40 12.08
C GLN A 143 6.05 -8.72 10.71
N SER A 144 7.12 -8.02 10.30
CA SER A 144 7.17 -7.21 9.07
C SER A 144 7.82 -7.91 7.88
#